data_AF-A0A6A8DIC9-F1
#
_entry.id   AF-A0A6A8DIC9-F1
#
_cell.length_a   1.000
_cell.length_b   1.000
_cell.length_c   1.000
_cell.angle_alpha   90.00
_cell.angle_beta   90.00
_cell.angle_gamma   90.00
#
_symmetry.space_group_name_H-M   'P 1'
#
loop_
_entity.id
_entity.type
_entity.pdbx_description
1 polymer ?
#
loop_
_entity_poly.entity_id
_entity_poly.type
_entity_poly.pdbx_seq_one_letter_code
_entity_poly.pdbx_strand_id
1 'polypeptide(L)'
;MSKRKVYYSIIGIGCLFLFVLAIYNEKNSKDEIVAKQDSDALQLIEENSTRNAIQILLQENKRALSDWWAWSPNKQMVAFTYLEKGSNPVMYLWKVGDTKPTRFNEVTGLEEHPGEYYFWSPNSKYFITETVDSGIKKKGYVYSVEKQKMIDTIPYVISLIWSPDSRRVGIGIENTEFEPMIATELYGTVDLGIYNIETGKVSIVEGGTGEYYLIPSDWDEDGYIHAEKRYINSSRVNTNLKLKVD
;
A
#
# COMPACT_ATOMS: atom_id res chain seq x y z
N MET A 1 -15.38 -72.78 -5.35
CA MET A 1 -14.13 -73.54 -5.59
C MET A 1 -14.06 -73.89 -7.07
N SER A 2 -12.86 -73.87 -7.66
CA SER A 2 -12.51 -74.31 -9.03
C SER A 2 -12.28 -73.20 -10.08
N LYS A 3 -11.31 -73.50 -10.95
CA LYS A 3 -10.34 -72.63 -11.64
C LYS A 3 -10.72 -72.31 -13.10
N ARG A 4 -10.24 -71.13 -13.55
CA ARG A 4 -9.70 -70.72 -14.88
C ARG A 4 -10.39 -71.22 -16.17
N LYS A 5 -10.63 -70.32 -17.13
CA LYS A 5 -9.70 -70.02 -18.26
C LYS A 5 -10.26 -68.94 -19.22
N VAL A 6 -9.28 -68.38 -19.94
CA VAL A 6 -9.18 -67.20 -20.81
C VAL A 6 -9.73 -67.47 -22.23
N TYR A 7 -10.18 -66.45 -22.97
CA TYR A 7 -9.60 -65.97 -24.26
C TYR A 7 -10.42 -64.84 -24.92
N TYR A 8 -9.68 -63.92 -25.55
CA TYR A 8 -10.04 -62.57 -25.96
C TYR A 8 -10.54 -62.44 -27.41
N SER A 9 -11.38 -61.41 -27.58
CA SER A 9 -11.51 -60.45 -28.69
C SER A 9 -11.97 -60.90 -30.09
N ILE A 10 -13.13 -60.37 -30.46
CA ILE A 10 -13.82 -60.44 -31.75
C ILE A 10 -13.89 -59.00 -32.32
N ILE A 11 -13.46 -58.83 -33.59
CA ILE A 11 -14.09 -58.15 -34.75
C ILE A 11 -14.86 -56.82 -34.46
N GLY A 12 -14.74 -55.72 -35.21
CA GLY A 12 -14.25 -55.49 -36.56
C GLY A 12 -14.55 -54.06 -37.05
N ILE A 13 -14.32 -53.88 -38.35
CA ILE A 13 -14.22 -52.65 -39.17
C ILE A 13 -15.59 -52.01 -39.49
N GLY A 14 -15.64 -50.67 -39.67
CA GLY A 14 -16.73 -50.01 -40.41
C GLY A 14 -16.66 -48.48 -40.46
N CYS A 15 -16.30 -47.93 -41.62
CA CYS A 15 -16.43 -46.52 -42.01
C CYS A 15 -17.89 -46.02 -42.00
N LEU A 16 -18.16 -44.75 -41.71
CA LEU A 16 -18.96 -43.89 -42.60
C LEU A 16 -18.99 -42.40 -42.19
N PHE A 17 -18.74 -41.58 -43.19
CA PHE A 17 -18.97 -40.13 -43.27
C PHE A 17 -20.48 -39.83 -43.41
N LEU A 18 -20.87 -38.63 -42.94
CA LEU A 18 -22.01 -37.79 -43.34
C LEU A 18 -23.42 -38.08 -42.78
N PHE A 19 -24.12 -36.95 -42.57
CA PHE A 19 -25.56 -36.78 -42.40
C PHE A 19 -26.20 -37.19 -41.07
N VAL A 20 -26.05 -36.33 -40.07
CA VAL A 20 -27.17 -36.03 -39.16
C VAL A 20 -27.38 -34.51 -39.13
N LEU A 21 -28.37 -34.11 -39.94
CA LEU A 21 -29.26 -32.97 -39.77
C LEU A 21 -28.66 -31.56 -39.62
N ALA A 22 -28.40 -30.96 -40.77
CA ALA A 22 -29.02 -29.67 -41.06
C ALA A 22 -30.56 -29.85 -41.09
N ILE A 23 -31.29 -28.80 -40.72
CA ILE A 23 -32.75 -28.72 -40.59
C ILE A 23 -33.28 -29.14 -39.21
N TYR A 24 -32.87 -28.41 -38.17
CA TYR A 24 -33.84 -27.97 -37.17
C TYR A 24 -33.61 -26.49 -36.82
N ASN A 25 -34.41 -25.65 -37.50
CA ASN A 25 -34.83 -24.30 -37.11
C ASN A 25 -33.79 -23.17 -37.02
N GLU A 26 -33.59 -22.59 -38.20
CA GLU A 26 -33.58 -21.15 -38.45
C GLU A 26 -34.76 -20.42 -37.76
N LYS A 27 -34.59 -20.02 -36.48
CA LYS A 27 -35.29 -18.86 -35.87
C LYS A 27 -34.73 -18.56 -34.48
N ASN A 28 -33.63 -17.82 -34.45
CA ASN A 28 -33.37 -16.76 -33.47
C ASN A 28 -32.07 -16.07 -33.88
N SER A 29 -32.20 -15.14 -34.84
CA SER A 29 -31.38 -13.94 -34.82
C SER A 29 -31.67 -13.24 -33.49
N LYS A 30 -30.84 -13.49 -32.50
CA LYS A 30 -30.75 -12.66 -31.31
C LYS A 30 -29.32 -12.22 -31.26
N ASP A 31 -29.14 -10.95 -31.60
CA ASP A 31 -28.19 -10.06 -30.99
C ASP A 31 -26.88 -10.74 -30.67
N GLU A 32 -25.94 -10.56 -31.58
CA GLU A 32 -24.54 -10.45 -31.23
C GLU A 32 -24.46 -9.37 -30.13
N ILE A 33 -24.68 -9.80 -28.88
CA ILE A 33 -24.28 -9.09 -27.70
C ILE A 33 -22.77 -9.14 -27.82
N VAL A 34 -22.23 -8.15 -28.54
CA VAL A 34 -20.95 -7.56 -28.21
C VAL A 34 -21.07 -7.31 -26.72
N ALA A 35 -20.51 -8.24 -25.93
CA ALA A 35 -20.26 -8.00 -24.53
C ALA A 35 -19.40 -6.75 -24.56
N LYS A 36 -20.03 -5.59 -24.32
CA LYS A 36 -19.34 -4.37 -24.01
C LYS A 36 -18.31 -4.80 -22.98
N GLN A 37 -17.05 -4.71 -23.37
CA GLN A 37 -15.93 -4.74 -22.45
C GLN A 37 -16.27 -3.67 -21.43
N ASP A 38 -16.81 -4.14 -20.32
CA ASP A 38 -17.39 -3.36 -19.24
C ASP A 38 -16.20 -2.68 -18.60
N SER A 39 -15.85 -1.48 -19.09
CA SER A 39 -14.49 -0.96 -18.98
C SER A 39 -14.01 -1.00 -17.53
N ASP A 40 -12.93 -1.73 -17.30
CA ASP A 40 -12.22 -1.88 -16.01
C ASP A 40 -11.66 -0.56 -15.45
N ALA A 41 -11.95 0.56 -16.10
CA ALA A 41 -11.44 1.88 -15.81
C ALA A 41 -12.10 2.49 -14.57
N LEU A 42 -11.27 3.17 -13.78
CA LEU A 42 -11.68 4.16 -12.79
C LEU A 42 -12.77 5.09 -13.36
N GLN A 43 -13.92 5.17 -12.68
CA GLN A 43 -15.07 5.97 -13.12
C GLN A 43 -15.16 7.35 -12.44
N LEU A 44 -14.06 7.79 -11.81
CA LEU A 44 -13.99 9.08 -11.16
C LEU A 44 -13.54 10.13 -12.17
N ILE A 45 -14.50 10.92 -12.66
CA ILE A 45 -14.28 12.05 -13.57
C ILE A 45 -15.03 13.26 -13.02
N GLU A 46 -14.37 14.41 -12.96
CA GLU A 46 -14.97 15.69 -12.56
C GLU A 46 -14.33 16.81 -13.38
N GLU A 47 -15.10 17.50 -14.21
CA GLU A 47 -14.57 18.54 -15.10
C GLU A 47 -14.13 19.78 -14.32
N ASN A 48 -14.77 20.05 -13.18
CA ASN A 48 -14.43 21.15 -12.29
C ASN A 48 -14.01 20.61 -10.92
N SER A 49 -12.90 19.86 -10.91
CA SER A 49 -12.35 19.15 -9.75
C SER A 49 -11.94 20.07 -8.61
N THR A 50 -12.92 20.62 -7.90
CA THR A 50 -12.70 21.28 -6.62
C THR A 50 -12.48 20.24 -5.54
N ARG A 51 -11.84 20.67 -4.43
CA ARG A 51 -11.68 19.80 -3.26
C ARG A 51 -13.01 19.21 -2.78
N ASN A 52 -14.09 20.00 -2.77
CA ASN A 52 -15.39 19.53 -2.31
C ASN A 52 -16.03 18.54 -3.29
N ALA A 53 -15.91 18.78 -4.61
CA ALA A 53 -16.41 17.84 -5.62
C ALA A 53 -15.69 16.48 -5.52
N ILE A 54 -14.35 16.48 -5.44
CA ILE A 54 -13.55 15.27 -5.23
C ILE A 54 -13.97 14.57 -3.93
N GLN A 55 -14.11 15.30 -2.84
CA GLN A 55 -14.52 14.76 -1.53
C GLN A 55 -15.88 14.05 -1.63
N ILE A 56 -16.88 14.67 -2.26
CA ILE A 56 -18.22 14.08 -2.44
C ILE A 56 -18.13 12.81 -3.28
N LEU A 57 -17.40 12.85 -4.40
CA LEU A 57 -17.23 11.67 -5.26
C LEU A 57 -16.56 10.51 -4.53
N LEU A 58 -15.55 10.77 -3.71
CA LEU A 58 -14.90 9.73 -2.89
C LEU A 58 -15.83 9.19 -1.79
N GLN A 59 -16.66 10.04 -1.18
CA GLN A 59 -17.60 9.62 -0.13
C GLN A 59 -18.78 8.80 -0.66
N GLU A 60 -19.29 9.14 -1.85
CA GLU A 60 -20.44 8.48 -2.46
C GLU A 60 -20.06 7.19 -3.21
N ASN A 61 -18.78 7.08 -3.63
CA ASN A 61 -18.30 5.93 -4.38
C ASN A 61 -17.90 4.78 -3.46
N LYS A 62 -18.71 3.72 -3.42
CA LYS A 62 -18.46 2.51 -2.60
C LYS A 62 -17.16 1.76 -2.92
N ARG A 63 -16.51 2.05 -4.06
CA ARG A 63 -15.21 1.47 -4.43
C ARG A 63 -14.04 2.33 -3.97
N ALA A 64 -14.26 3.61 -3.67
CA ALA A 64 -13.31 4.40 -2.92
C ALA A 64 -13.47 4.03 -1.44
N LEU A 65 -12.40 3.52 -0.84
CA LEU A 65 -12.47 3.02 0.52
C LEU A 65 -12.42 4.20 1.49
N SER A 66 -13.54 4.44 2.16
CA SER A 66 -13.77 5.65 2.97
C SER A 66 -12.78 5.85 4.11
N ASP A 67 -12.09 4.80 4.54
CA ASP A 67 -11.09 4.88 5.60
C ASP A 67 -9.67 5.00 5.04
N TRP A 68 -9.48 4.84 3.72
CA TRP A 68 -8.17 4.78 3.07
C TRP A 68 -8.00 5.89 2.04
N TRP A 69 -8.17 7.12 2.51
CA TRP A 69 -7.83 8.32 1.75
C TRP A 69 -7.36 9.43 2.68
N ALA A 70 -6.39 10.21 2.21
CA ALA A 70 -5.81 11.31 2.95
C ALA A 70 -5.55 12.50 2.04
N TRP A 71 -6.07 13.65 2.43
CA TRP A 71 -5.71 14.92 1.81
C TRP A 71 -4.37 15.41 2.32
N SER A 72 -3.54 15.88 1.39
CA SER A 72 -2.43 16.80 1.70
C SER A 72 -2.89 17.95 2.62
N PRO A 73 -2.02 18.46 3.51
CA PRO A 73 -2.38 19.56 4.40
C PRO A 73 -2.96 20.79 3.70
N ASN A 74 -2.40 21.17 2.55
CA ASN A 74 -2.87 22.29 1.72
C ASN A 74 -4.16 21.99 0.91
N LYS A 75 -4.69 20.77 1.01
CA LYS A 75 -5.92 20.30 0.36
C LYS A 75 -5.90 20.40 -1.18
N GLN A 76 -4.72 20.42 -1.79
CA GLN A 76 -4.57 20.47 -3.26
C GLN A 76 -4.46 19.09 -3.89
N MET A 77 -4.25 18.05 -3.09
CA MET A 77 -4.12 16.68 -3.55
C MET A 77 -4.63 15.68 -2.52
N VAL A 78 -5.26 14.61 -3.00
CA VAL A 78 -5.67 13.47 -2.19
C VAL A 78 -4.99 12.20 -2.70
N ALA A 79 -4.49 11.41 -1.76
CA ALA A 79 -4.13 10.01 -1.97
C ALA A 79 -5.30 9.15 -1.52
N PHE A 80 -5.69 8.14 -2.29
CA PHE A 80 -6.79 7.25 -1.92
C PHE A 80 -6.67 5.86 -2.53
N THR A 81 -7.28 4.88 -1.88
CA THR A 81 -7.39 3.51 -2.39
C THR A 81 -8.73 3.29 -3.10
N TYR A 82 -8.68 2.64 -4.25
CA TYR A 82 -9.83 2.29 -5.06
C TYR A 82 -9.85 0.79 -5.39
N LEU A 83 -11.02 0.16 -5.23
CA LEU A 83 -11.27 -1.23 -5.61
C LEU A 83 -11.62 -1.32 -7.10
N GLU A 84 -10.61 -1.57 -7.92
CA GLU A 84 -10.80 -1.96 -9.32
C GLU A 84 -11.49 -3.33 -9.42
N LYS A 85 -12.36 -3.52 -10.43
CA LYS A 85 -13.13 -4.75 -10.59
C LYS A 85 -12.16 -5.91 -10.86
N GLY A 86 -12.19 -6.94 -9.99
CA GLY A 86 -11.36 -8.13 -10.16
C GLY A 86 -9.86 -7.93 -9.88
N SER A 87 -9.49 -6.82 -9.23
CA SER A 87 -8.11 -6.52 -8.87
C SER A 87 -7.97 -6.30 -7.36
N ASN A 88 -6.72 -6.30 -6.89
CA ASN A 88 -6.37 -5.83 -5.56
C ASN A 88 -6.68 -4.33 -5.43
N PRO A 89 -6.83 -3.80 -4.20
CA PRO A 89 -6.93 -2.37 -3.98
C PRO A 89 -5.77 -1.62 -4.65
N VAL A 90 -6.08 -0.51 -5.31
CA VAL A 90 -5.11 0.29 -6.07
C VAL A 90 -5.07 1.70 -5.53
N MET A 91 -3.87 2.23 -5.34
CA MET A 91 -3.67 3.61 -4.93
C MET A 91 -3.76 4.57 -6.12
N TYR A 92 -4.43 5.70 -5.87
CA TYR A 92 -4.59 6.80 -6.80
C TYR A 92 -4.21 8.13 -6.15
N LEU A 93 -3.77 9.06 -6.98
CA LEU A 93 -3.55 10.46 -6.63
C LEU A 93 -4.52 11.32 -7.43
N TRP A 94 -5.22 12.25 -6.77
CA TRP A 94 -6.07 13.22 -7.46
C TRP A 94 -5.73 14.64 -7.00
N LYS A 95 -5.25 15.44 -7.94
CA LYS A 95 -4.98 16.87 -7.74
C LYS A 95 -6.23 17.68 -8.05
N VAL A 96 -6.48 18.71 -7.25
CA VAL A 96 -7.49 19.73 -7.52
C VAL A 96 -7.22 20.36 -8.89
N GLY A 97 -8.25 20.45 -9.72
CA GLY A 97 -8.19 20.92 -11.11
C GLY A 97 -7.92 19.83 -12.15
N ASP A 98 -7.45 18.64 -11.77
CA ASP A 98 -7.29 17.53 -12.72
C ASP A 98 -8.64 16.84 -12.92
N THR A 99 -8.99 16.51 -14.17
CA THR A 99 -10.31 15.96 -14.49
C THR A 99 -10.51 14.53 -14.00
N LYS A 100 -9.42 13.80 -13.75
CA LYS A 100 -9.43 12.43 -13.26
C LYS A 100 -8.22 12.16 -12.36
N PRO A 101 -8.33 11.21 -11.42
CA PRO A 101 -7.18 10.67 -10.71
C PRO A 101 -6.15 10.03 -11.64
N THR A 102 -4.90 10.00 -11.18
CA THR A 102 -3.81 9.24 -11.80
C THR A 102 -3.45 8.06 -10.92
N ARG A 103 -3.24 6.88 -11.52
CA ARG A 103 -2.86 5.68 -10.79
C ARG A 103 -1.44 5.83 -10.25
N PHE A 104 -1.21 5.50 -8.98
CA PHE A 104 0.09 5.73 -8.36
C PHE A 104 1.24 4.99 -9.06
N ASN A 105 1.02 3.74 -9.46
CA ASN A 105 2.04 2.93 -10.13
C ASN A 105 2.39 3.46 -11.53
N GLU A 106 1.48 4.17 -12.21
CA GLU A 106 1.78 4.80 -13.51
C GLU A 106 2.77 5.96 -13.35
N VAL A 107 2.68 6.69 -12.24
CA VAL A 107 3.55 7.84 -11.96
C VAL A 107 4.88 7.42 -11.35
N THR A 108 4.90 6.29 -10.64
CA THR A 108 6.05 5.86 -9.84
C THR A 108 6.84 4.70 -10.45
N GLY A 109 6.22 3.90 -11.32
CA GLY A 109 6.80 2.65 -11.81
C GLY A 109 6.90 1.55 -10.76
N LEU A 110 6.26 1.70 -9.59
CA LEU A 110 6.23 0.66 -8.57
C LEU A 110 5.37 -0.51 -9.03
N GLU A 111 5.93 -1.72 -9.01
CA GLU A 111 5.18 -2.95 -9.29
C GLU A 111 4.45 -3.47 -8.04
N GLU A 112 5.00 -3.18 -6.86
CA GLU A 112 4.40 -3.54 -5.58
C GLU A 112 3.13 -2.73 -5.30
N HIS A 113 2.21 -3.32 -4.54
CA HIS A 113 1.00 -2.62 -4.08
C HIS A 113 1.36 -1.69 -2.90
N PRO A 114 1.28 -0.36 -3.06
CA PRO A 114 1.39 0.54 -1.92
C PRO A 114 0.23 0.29 -0.95
N GLY A 115 0.54 0.52 0.30
CA GLY A 115 -0.27 0.27 1.47
C GLY A 115 -1.39 1.30 1.65
N GLU A 116 -2.13 1.10 2.73
CA GLU A 116 -3.37 1.83 3.02
C GLU A 116 -3.10 3.16 3.75
N TYR A 117 -1.84 3.41 4.12
CA TYR A 117 -1.44 4.56 4.91
C TYR A 117 -0.70 5.61 4.08
N TYR A 118 -1.09 6.87 4.28
CA TYR A 118 -0.60 8.02 3.54
C TYR A 118 -0.14 9.12 4.49
N PHE A 119 1.16 9.18 4.73
CA PHE A 119 1.78 10.11 5.66
C PHE A 119 2.24 11.36 4.92
N TRP A 120 1.36 12.35 4.81
CA TRP A 120 1.70 13.64 4.20
C TRP A 120 2.67 14.44 5.06
N SER A 121 3.70 15.00 4.43
CA SER A 121 4.54 16.03 5.04
C SER A 121 3.72 17.29 5.35
N PRO A 122 4.02 18.03 6.44
CA PRO A 122 3.30 19.26 6.79
C PRO A 122 3.25 20.31 5.68
N ASN A 123 4.33 20.44 4.90
CA ASN A 123 4.40 21.38 3.78
C ASN A 123 3.71 20.88 2.48
N SER A 124 3.09 19.69 2.50
CA SER A 124 2.39 19.07 1.35
C SER A 124 3.27 18.77 0.12
N LYS A 125 4.60 18.84 0.23
CA LYS A 125 5.52 18.58 -0.91
C LYS A 125 5.91 17.11 -1.05
N TYR A 126 5.73 16.35 0.02
CA TYR A 126 6.05 14.93 0.09
C TYR A 126 4.92 14.18 0.77
N PHE A 127 4.84 12.89 0.48
CA PHE A 127 4.18 11.94 1.36
C PHE A 127 4.94 10.61 1.36
N ILE A 128 4.71 9.83 2.40
CA ILE A 128 5.21 8.46 2.50
C ILE A 128 4.01 7.51 2.48
N THR A 129 4.08 6.46 1.68
CA THR A 129 3.15 5.33 1.75
C THR A 129 3.95 4.06 2.03
N GLU A 130 3.36 3.09 2.71
CA GLU A 130 4.06 1.86 3.09
C GLU A 130 3.71 0.68 2.19
N THR A 131 4.25 -0.51 2.41
CA THR A 131 3.73 -1.75 1.81
C THR A 131 2.62 -2.33 2.70
N VAL A 132 1.69 -3.11 2.12
CA VAL A 132 0.59 -3.78 2.84
C VAL A 132 1.07 -4.91 3.77
N ASP A 133 2.38 -5.13 3.96
CA ASP A 133 2.86 -6.23 4.79
C ASP A 133 2.39 -6.07 6.24
N SER A 134 1.84 -7.14 6.82
CA SER A 134 1.32 -7.16 8.20
C SER A 134 2.41 -7.12 9.27
N GLY A 135 3.68 -7.28 8.87
CA GLY A 135 4.81 -7.24 9.79
C GLY A 135 5.11 -5.83 10.34
N ILE A 136 5.78 -5.78 11.49
CA ILE A 136 6.24 -4.52 12.10
C ILE A 136 7.39 -3.85 11.33
N LYS A 137 8.08 -4.59 10.45
CA LYS A 137 9.08 -4.07 9.52
C LYS A 137 8.39 -3.58 8.27
N LYS A 138 8.54 -2.30 7.99
CA LYS A 138 7.85 -1.61 6.90
C LYS A 138 8.87 -1.00 5.95
N LYS A 139 8.44 -0.86 4.70
CA LYS A 139 9.15 -0.16 3.64
C LYS A 139 8.33 1.05 3.24
N GLY A 140 8.81 2.24 3.59
CA GLY A 140 8.19 3.51 3.27
C GLY A 140 8.67 4.04 1.93
N TYR A 141 7.73 4.28 1.02
CA TYR A 141 7.95 4.88 -0.28
C TYR A 141 7.81 6.40 -0.19
N VAL A 142 8.93 7.13 -0.36
CA VAL A 142 8.95 8.59 -0.34
C VAL A 142 8.63 9.14 -1.73
N TYR A 143 7.47 9.79 -1.85
CA TYR A 143 7.00 10.43 -3.08
C TYR A 143 7.21 11.95 -3.03
N SER A 144 7.74 12.52 -4.12
CA SER A 144 7.79 13.97 -4.32
C SER A 144 6.63 14.44 -5.18
N VAL A 145 5.80 15.31 -4.63
CA VAL A 145 4.64 15.89 -5.31
C VAL A 145 5.05 16.77 -6.49
N GLU A 146 6.08 17.58 -6.29
CA GLU A 146 6.60 18.49 -7.32
C GLU A 146 7.20 17.73 -8.50
N LYS A 147 8.02 16.72 -8.22
CA LYS A 147 8.70 15.92 -9.25
C LYS A 147 7.81 14.84 -9.85
N GLN A 148 6.64 14.60 -9.25
CA GLN A 148 5.72 13.52 -9.57
C GLN A 148 6.43 12.18 -9.73
N LYS A 149 7.23 11.81 -8.73
CA LYS A 149 7.93 10.52 -8.74
C LYS A 149 8.37 10.11 -7.34
N MET A 150 8.66 8.83 -7.23
CA MET A 150 9.43 8.26 -6.13
C MET A 150 10.83 8.87 -6.10
N ILE A 151 11.25 9.32 -4.92
CA ILE A 151 12.59 9.89 -4.71
C ILE A 151 13.45 9.02 -3.80
N ASP A 152 12.84 8.20 -2.95
CA ASP A 152 13.57 7.30 -2.08
C ASP A 152 12.67 6.18 -1.51
N THR A 153 13.30 5.25 -0.82
CA THR A 153 12.65 4.22 -0.02
C THR A 153 13.34 4.13 1.34
N ILE A 154 12.56 4.15 2.42
CA ILE A 154 13.06 4.10 3.79
C ILE A 154 12.58 2.84 4.50
N PRO A 155 13.47 2.01 5.07
CA PRO A 155 13.05 0.99 6.01
C PRO A 155 12.69 1.66 7.35
N TYR A 156 11.63 1.21 7.98
CA TYR A 156 11.31 1.61 9.35
C TYR A 156 10.56 0.51 10.09
N VAL A 157 10.51 0.64 11.41
CA VAL A 157 9.83 -0.28 12.31
C VAL A 157 8.74 0.46 13.06
N ILE A 158 7.53 -0.11 13.05
CA ILE A 158 6.33 0.31 13.79
C ILE A 158 5.74 1.67 13.37
N SER A 159 6.49 2.76 13.46
CA SER A 159 5.96 4.12 13.21
C SER A 159 6.95 5.02 12.47
N LEU A 160 6.38 6.04 11.84
CA LEU A 160 7.09 7.16 11.26
C LEU A 160 6.34 8.47 11.60
N ILE A 161 7.09 9.55 11.81
CA ILE A 161 6.52 10.89 12.08
C ILE A 161 7.28 11.96 11.30
N TRP A 162 6.56 12.95 10.78
CA TRP A 162 7.16 14.07 10.06
C TRP A 162 7.63 15.17 11.00
N SER A 163 8.73 15.83 10.64
CA SER A 163 9.13 17.09 11.27
C SER A 163 8.16 18.20 10.91
N PRO A 164 7.96 19.19 11.79
CA PRO A 164 7.20 20.39 11.45
C PRO A 164 7.80 21.10 10.23
N ASP A 165 9.13 21.12 10.11
CA ASP A 165 9.85 21.72 8.97
C ASP A 165 9.76 20.88 7.68
N SER A 166 9.21 19.66 7.74
CA SER A 166 9.07 18.72 6.62
C SER A 166 10.39 18.28 5.96
N ARG A 167 11.55 18.49 6.61
CA ARG A 167 12.86 18.12 6.07
C ARG A 167 13.33 16.77 6.55
N ARG A 168 12.71 16.26 7.61
CA ARG A 168 13.13 15.05 8.31
C ARG A 168 11.93 14.19 8.72
N VAL A 169 12.19 12.90 8.94
CA VAL A 169 11.21 11.91 9.39
C VAL A 169 11.82 11.12 10.55
N GLY A 170 11.14 11.11 11.69
CA GLY A 170 11.45 10.22 12.80
C GLY A 170 11.00 8.80 12.48
N ILE A 171 11.88 7.82 12.65
CA ILE A 171 11.63 6.42 12.32
C ILE A 171 12.20 5.49 13.41
N GLY A 172 11.56 4.34 13.62
CA GLY A 172 12.20 3.22 14.31
C GLY A 172 13.11 2.45 13.35
N ILE A 173 14.31 2.07 13.78
CA ILE A 173 15.27 1.30 12.98
C ILE A 173 15.62 0.02 13.73
N GLU A 174 15.54 -1.11 13.05
CA GLU A 174 15.95 -2.38 13.66
C GLU A 174 17.45 -2.36 13.96
N ASN A 175 17.78 -2.67 15.22
CA ASN A 175 19.13 -2.86 15.69
C ASN A 175 19.33 -4.34 16.06
N THR A 176 20.10 -5.05 15.24
CA THR A 176 20.36 -6.48 15.38
C THR A 176 21.55 -6.81 16.29
N GLU A 177 22.17 -5.82 16.94
CA GLU A 177 23.26 -6.07 17.90
C GLU A 177 22.77 -6.79 19.17
N PHE A 178 21.47 -6.70 19.45
CA PHE A 178 20.85 -7.33 20.61
C PHE A 178 19.88 -8.40 20.13
N GLU A 179 20.08 -9.67 20.47
CA GLU A 179 19.06 -10.69 20.24
C GLU A 179 17.91 -10.52 21.25
N PRO A 180 16.65 -10.58 20.82
CA PRO A 180 15.53 -10.45 21.73
C PRO A 180 15.44 -11.70 22.60
N MET A 181 15.22 -11.53 23.90
CA MET A 181 15.10 -12.67 24.85
C MET A 181 13.96 -13.63 24.51
N ILE A 182 12.95 -13.14 23.79
CA ILE A 182 11.82 -13.90 23.27
C ILE A 182 11.82 -13.67 21.77
N ALA A 183 11.63 -14.72 20.97
CA ALA A 183 11.51 -14.56 19.52
C ALA A 183 10.36 -13.60 19.19
N THR A 184 10.66 -12.54 18.43
CA THR A 184 9.68 -11.57 17.92
C THR A 184 9.79 -11.52 16.40
N GLU A 185 8.98 -10.67 15.74
CA GLU A 185 9.18 -10.34 14.32
C GLU A 185 10.50 -9.57 14.06
N LEU A 186 11.15 -9.05 15.10
CA LEU A 186 12.49 -8.47 15.02
C LEU A 186 13.57 -9.49 15.38
N TYR A 187 14.71 -9.34 14.72
CA TYR A 187 15.96 -9.99 15.08
C TYR A 187 16.74 -9.19 16.14
N GLY A 188 16.19 -8.06 16.60
CA GLY A 188 16.73 -7.33 17.74
C GLY A 188 15.84 -6.26 18.34
N THR A 189 16.42 -5.12 18.69
CA THR A 189 15.72 -3.98 19.29
C THR A 189 15.41 -2.90 18.25
N VAL A 190 14.84 -1.78 18.67
CA VAL A 190 14.54 -0.63 17.80
C VAL A 190 15.24 0.61 18.32
N ASP A 191 16.13 1.16 17.49
CA ASP A 191 16.75 2.46 17.67
C ASP A 191 15.82 3.57 17.19
N LEU A 192 15.94 4.76 17.79
CA LEU A 192 15.30 5.96 17.29
C LEU A 192 16.20 6.62 16.24
N GLY A 193 15.71 6.70 15.01
CA GLY A 193 16.40 7.32 13.90
C GLY A 193 15.70 8.54 13.32
N ILE A 194 16.48 9.32 12.58
CA ILE A 194 16.03 10.45 11.78
C ILE A 194 16.50 10.24 10.35
N TYR A 195 15.53 10.17 9.44
CA TYR A 195 15.77 10.20 8.00
C TYR A 195 15.65 11.64 7.49
N ASN A 196 16.65 12.11 6.73
CA ASN A 196 16.65 13.43 6.11
C ASN A 196 16.24 13.33 4.64
N ILE A 197 15.14 14.00 4.28
CA ILE A 197 14.51 13.93 2.96
C ILE A 197 15.38 14.50 1.84
N GLU A 198 16.17 15.52 2.14
CA GLU A 198 17.02 16.19 1.15
C GLU A 198 18.23 15.34 0.79
N THR A 199 18.78 14.60 1.76
CA THR A 199 20.03 13.86 1.62
C THR A 199 19.87 12.35 1.47
N GLY A 200 18.68 11.81 1.79
CA GLY A 200 18.44 10.37 1.83
C GLY A 200 19.16 9.66 2.98
N LYS A 201 19.75 10.40 3.93
CA LYS A 201 20.57 9.82 5.00
C LYS A 201 19.74 9.56 6.26
N VAL A 202 20.07 8.46 6.91
CA VAL A 202 19.56 8.08 8.23
C VAL A 202 20.64 8.32 9.28
N SER A 203 20.26 8.89 10.42
CA SER A 203 21.11 9.06 11.59
C SER A 203 20.40 8.51 12.84
N ILE A 204 21.15 7.87 13.74
CA ILE A 204 20.62 7.39 15.02
C ILE A 204 20.67 8.54 16.02
N VAL A 205 19.54 8.81 16.68
CA VAL A 205 19.44 9.81 17.76
C VAL A 205 19.65 9.16 19.12
N GLU A 206 19.06 7.97 19.31
CA GLU A 206 19.18 7.21 20.55
C GLU A 206 19.07 5.72 20.22
N GLY A 207 19.95 4.90 20.80
CA GLY A 207 19.94 3.45 20.64
C GLY A 207 18.93 2.76 21.54
N GLY A 208 18.25 1.76 21.01
CA GLY A 208 17.61 0.72 21.79
C GLY A 208 18.66 -0.15 22.50
N THR A 209 18.21 -0.98 23.44
CA THR A 209 19.07 -1.93 24.15
C THR A 209 18.39 -3.29 24.24
N GLY A 210 19.06 -4.28 24.83
CA GLY A 210 18.44 -5.56 25.20
C GLY A 210 17.32 -5.44 26.24
N GLU A 211 17.12 -4.28 26.87
CA GLU A 211 16.07 -4.06 27.87
C GLU A 211 14.86 -3.30 27.32
N TYR A 212 15.05 -2.45 26.32
CA TYR A 212 14.02 -1.58 25.78
C TYR A 212 14.22 -1.26 24.30
N TYR A 213 13.14 -0.89 23.64
CA TYR A 213 13.13 -0.36 22.28
C TYR A 213 12.44 1.00 22.24
N LEU A 214 12.66 1.74 21.15
CA LEU A 214 12.21 3.12 20.98
C LEU A 214 11.24 3.23 19.81
N ILE A 215 10.16 3.99 20.00
CA ILE A 215 9.19 4.31 18.96
C ILE A 215 9.05 5.83 18.87
N PRO A 216 9.26 6.46 17.70
CA PRO A 216 8.94 7.88 17.53
C PRO A 216 7.44 8.10 17.67
N SER A 217 7.05 9.09 18.48
CA SER A 217 5.65 9.38 18.79
C SER A 217 5.17 10.76 18.33
N ASP A 218 6.00 11.78 18.47
CA ASP A 218 5.63 13.15 18.10
C ASP A 218 6.86 14.04 17.88
N TRP A 219 6.65 15.21 17.30
CA TRP A 219 7.68 16.20 17.07
C TRP A 219 7.17 17.60 17.45
N ASP A 220 7.85 18.26 18.39
CA ASP A 220 7.44 19.59 18.81
C ASP A 220 7.93 20.69 17.85
N GLU A 221 7.34 21.88 17.99
CA GLU A 221 7.66 23.06 17.16
C GLU A 221 9.11 23.54 17.34
N ASP A 222 9.73 23.19 18.47
CA ASP A 222 11.13 23.50 18.79
C ASP A 222 12.12 22.52 18.12
N GLY A 223 11.62 21.49 17.43
CA GLY A 223 12.41 20.51 16.70
C GLY A 223 12.88 19.32 17.54
N TYR A 224 12.33 19.12 18.74
CA TYR A 224 12.62 17.97 19.59
C TYR A 224 11.71 16.79 19.24
N ILE A 225 12.33 15.64 19.00
CA ILE A 225 11.59 14.41 18.80
C ILE A 225 11.17 13.82 20.14
N HIS A 226 9.90 13.45 20.23
CA HIS A 226 9.34 12.68 21.33
C HIS A 226 9.28 11.21 20.93
N ALA A 227 9.63 10.35 21.88
CA ALA A 227 9.59 8.91 21.67
C ALA A 227 9.06 8.16 22.89
N GLU A 228 8.47 7.00 22.64
CA GLU A 228 8.15 6.03 23.66
C GLU A 228 9.33 5.10 23.88
N LYS A 229 9.76 4.97 25.14
CA LYS A 229 10.69 3.92 25.58
C LYS A 229 9.87 2.77 26.17
N ARG A 230 9.86 1.64 25.47
CA ARG A 230 9.09 0.44 25.85
C ARG A 230 10.02 -0.67 26.29
N TYR A 231 9.79 -1.20 27.49
CA TYR A 231 10.63 -2.26 28.06
C TYR A 231 10.16 -3.63 27.58
N ILE A 232 11.10 -4.49 27.16
CA ILE A 232 10.77 -5.77 26.49
C ILE A 232 10.06 -6.75 27.44
N ASN A 233 10.47 -6.80 28.71
CA ASN A 233 9.94 -7.72 29.71
C ASN A 233 9.00 -7.05 30.72
N SER A 234 8.39 -5.91 30.36
CA SER A 234 7.51 -5.16 31.25
C SER A 234 6.43 -4.42 30.47
N SER A 235 5.24 -4.25 31.06
CA SER A 235 4.24 -3.32 30.54
C SER A 235 4.60 -1.85 30.74
N ARG A 236 5.79 -1.57 31.32
CA ARG A 236 6.28 -0.21 31.53
C ARG A 236 6.55 0.47 30.19
N VAL A 237 5.93 1.63 30.02
CA VAL A 237 6.21 2.57 28.93
C VAL A 237 6.62 3.90 29.54
N ASN A 238 7.70 4.49 29.05
CA ASN A 238 8.06 5.86 29.36
C ASN A 238 7.83 6.73 28.12
N THR A 239 6.83 7.61 28.19
CA THR A 239 6.41 8.50 27.09
C THR A 239 7.06 9.89 27.17
N ASN A 240 7.96 10.13 28.13
CA ASN A 240 8.57 11.44 28.38
C ASN A 240 9.98 11.57 27.78
N LEU A 241 10.39 10.66 26.88
CA LEU A 241 11.68 10.79 26.21
C LEU A 241 11.58 11.90 25.17
N LYS A 242 12.28 13.01 25.44
CA LYS A 242 12.39 14.19 24.57
C LYS A 242 13.86 14.37 24.18
N LEU A 243 14.15 14.32 22.89
CA LEU A 243 15.51 14.34 22.37
C LEU A 243 15.67 15.46 21.34
N LYS A 244 16.76 16.20 21.43
CA LYS A 244 17.04 17.27 20.47
C LYS A 244 17.60 16.64 19.19
N VAL A 245 17.08 17.08 18.04
CA VAL A 245 17.59 16.66 16.72
C VAL A 245 18.39 17.80 16.13
N ASP A 246 19.72 17.66 16.13
CA ASP A 246 20.62 18.63 15.48
C ASP A 246 20.55 18.58 13.94
#